data_AF-A0A2B4EL86-F1
#
_entry.id   AF-A0A2B4EL86-F1
#
_cell.length_a   1.000
_cell.length_b   1.000
_cell.length_c   1.000
_cell.angle_alpha   90.00
_cell.angle_beta   90.00
_cell.angle_gamma   90.00
#
_symmetry.space_group_name_H-M   'P 1'
#
loop_
_entity.id
_entity.type
_entity.pdbx_description
1 polymer ?
#
loop_
_entity_poly.entity_id
_entity_poly.type
_entity_poly.pdbx_seq_one_letter_code
_entity_poly.pdbx_strand_id
1 'polypeptide(L)'
;MKYKSMFDIIGPIMVGPSSSHTAGAARIGVEARILFGEQPDEVDISFYGSFAKTYKGHGTDVAIVGGLMGFPTDDSRIPKALKLAKAIGMNVNFQKCEEESEHPNTARLRLIKGSRQMELVGISIGGGMMEITEIDGKRVS
;
A
#
# COMPACT_ATOMS: atom_id res chain seq x y z
N MET A 1 18.85 14.95 -0.15
CA MET A 1 17.63 14.75 -0.96
C MET A 1 17.71 15.61 -2.20
N LYS A 2 17.63 15.02 -3.39
CA LYS A 2 17.53 15.74 -4.67
C LYS A 2 16.05 15.74 -5.07
N TYR A 3 15.28 16.73 -4.62
CA TYR A 3 14.01 17.07 -5.25
C TYR A 3 14.36 17.66 -6.62
N LYS A 4 13.87 17.05 -7.71
CA LYS A 4 14.28 17.39 -9.09
C LYS A 4 13.35 18.41 -9.74
N SER A 5 12.19 18.66 -9.16
CA SER A 5 11.18 19.57 -9.70
C SER A 5 10.30 20.19 -8.61
N MET A 6 9.77 21.39 -8.85
CA MET A 6 8.73 22.01 -8.01
C MET A 6 7.45 21.18 -7.98
N PHE A 7 7.20 20.36 -9.01
CA PHE A 7 6.09 19.40 -9.03
C PHE A 7 6.28 18.24 -8.04
N ASP A 8 7.50 17.97 -7.57
CA ASP A 8 7.76 16.96 -6.53
C ASP A 8 7.37 17.45 -5.13
N ILE A 9 7.17 18.77 -4.97
CA ILE A 9 6.79 19.42 -3.71
C ILE A 9 5.26 19.46 -3.56
N ILE A 10 4.54 19.55 -4.68
CA ILE A 10 3.07 19.50 -4.70
C ILE A 10 2.66 18.03 -4.67
N GLY A 11 2.14 17.56 -3.53
CA GLY A 11 1.64 16.20 -3.40
C GLY A 11 0.55 15.87 -4.44
N PRO A 12 0.35 14.59 -4.79
CA PRO A 12 -0.59 14.20 -5.83
C PRO A 12 -2.03 14.53 -5.45
N ILE A 13 -2.87 14.70 -6.46
CA ILE A 13 -4.33 14.65 -6.26
C ILE A 13 -4.66 13.26 -5.71
N MET A 14 -5.38 13.22 -4.60
CA MET A 14 -5.67 11.99 -3.88
C MET A 14 -6.97 12.09 -3.10
N VAL A 15 -7.51 10.93 -2.74
CA VAL A 15 -8.51 10.81 -1.68
C VAL A 15 -7.78 10.66 -0.35
N GLY A 16 -8.31 11.31 0.70
CA GLY A 16 -7.82 11.18 2.08
C GLY A 16 -6.91 12.33 2.53
N PRO A 17 -6.57 12.36 3.83
CA PRO A 17 -5.92 13.52 4.46
C PRO A 17 -4.40 13.56 4.29
N SER A 18 -3.76 12.47 3.83
CA SER A 18 -2.30 12.30 3.93
C SER A 18 -1.68 11.71 2.67
N SER A 19 -0.72 12.43 2.09
CA SER A 19 -0.01 11.99 0.88
C SER A 19 0.84 10.75 1.13
N SER A 20 1.47 10.63 2.30
CA SER A 20 2.24 9.44 2.65
C SER A 20 1.33 8.25 2.99
N HIS A 21 0.34 8.47 3.85
CA HIS A 21 -0.47 7.37 4.39
C HIS A 21 -1.60 6.93 3.46
N THR A 22 -1.99 7.77 2.50
CA THR A 22 -3.07 7.44 1.56
C THR A 22 -2.53 7.33 0.13
N ALA A 23 -1.90 8.36 -0.44
CA ALA A 23 -1.42 8.26 -1.82
C ALA A 23 -0.23 7.28 -1.99
N GLY A 24 0.78 7.36 -1.11
CA GLY A 24 1.90 6.42 -1.11
C GLY A 24 1.44 4.99 -0.86
N ALA A 25 0.55 4.80 0.12
CA ALA A 25 -0.06 3.51 0.43
C ALA A 25 -0.88 2.92 -0.73
N ALA A 26 -1.70 3.73 -1.40
CA ALA A 26 -2.45 3.29 -2.57
C ALA A 26 -1.53 2.87 -3.73
N ARG A 27 -0.44 3.62 -3.96
CA ARG A 27 0.58 3.24 -4.95
C ARG A 27 1.29 1.93 -4.58
N ILE A 28 1.59 1.68 -3.31
CA ILE A 28 2.07 0.36 -2.85
C ILE A 28 1.11 -0.75 -3.28
N GLY A 29 -0.20 -0.57 -3.06
CA GLY A 29 -1.20 -1.53 -3.52
C GLY A 29 -1.25 -1.70 -5.05
N VAL A 30 -1.14 -0.61 -5.82
CA VAL A 30 -1.13 -0.65 -7.29
C VAL A 30 0.09 -1.41 -7.81
N GLU A 31 1.29 -1.05 -7.37
CA GLU A 31 2.53 -1.73 -7.80
C GLU A 31 2.54 -3.20 -7.39
N ALA A 32 2.04 -3.50 -6.18
CA ALA A 32 1.87 -4.87 -5.72
C ALA A 32 0.97 -5.70 -6.64
N ARG A 33 -0.15 -5.13 -7.07
CA ARG A 33 -1.06 -5.77 -8.04
C ARG A 33 -0.39 -5.96 -9.40
N ILE A 34 0.35 -4.96 -9.89
CA ILE A 34 1.04 -5.02 -11.18
C ILE A 34 2.08 -6.13 -11.17
N LEU A 35 2.92 -6.20 -10.12
CA LEU A 35 3.92 -7.25 -9.96
C LEU A 35 3.28 -8.63 -9.80
N PHE A 36 2.19 -8.72 -9.06
CA PHE A 36 1.39 -9.94 -8.96
C PHE A 36 0.65 -10.27 -10.28
N GLY A 37 0.46 -9.30 -11.18
CA GLY A 37 -0.15 -9.47 -12.49
C GLY A 37 -1.68 -9.58 -12.49
N GLU A 38 -2.33 -9.64 -11.33
CA GLU A 38 -3.79 -9.72 -11.21
C GLU A 38 -4.27 -9.31 -9.81
N GLN A 39 -5.59 -9.26 -9.60
CA GLN A 39 -6.15 -9.09 -8.26
C GLN A 39 -6.02 -10.40 -7.46
N PRO A 40 -5.47 -10.37 -6.23
CA PRO A 40 -5.41 -11.54 -5.36
C PRO A 40 -6.80 -11.94 -4.84
N ASP A 41 -6.93 -13.19 -4.41
CA ASP A 41 -8.09 -13.70 -3.68
C ASP A 41 -7.95 -13.39 -2.18
N GLU A 42 -6.72 -13.35 -1.67
CA GLU A 42 -6.41 -13.03 -0.28
C GLU A 42 -5.15 -12.17 -0.19
N VAL A 43 -5.15 -11.23 0.77
CA VAL A 43 -3.98 -10.45 1.13
C VAL A 43 -3.81 -10.37 2.65
N ASP A 44 -2.59 -10.67 3.11
CA ASP A 44 -2.15 -10.36 4.47
C ASP A 44 -1.33 -9.07 4.45
N ILE A 45 -1.74 -8.08 5.24
CA ILE A 45 -1.12 -6.76 5.29
C ILE A 45 -0.50 -6.55 6.68
N SER A 46 0.83 -6.48 6.72
CA SER A 46 1.59 -6.17 7.93
C SER A 46 2.04 -4.72 7.90
N PHE A 47 1.69 -3.96 8.92
CA PHE A 47 2.09 -2.56 9.05
C PHE A 47 3.19 -2.41 10.10
N TYR A 48 4.17 -1.55 9.83
CA TYR A 48 5.27 -1.22 10.74
C TYR A 48 5.29 0.28 11.04
N GLY A 49 6.00 0.67 12.10
CA GLY A 49 6.26 2.08 12.41
C GLY A 49 5.02 2.98 12.50
N SER A 50 5.06 4.12 11.80
CA SER A 50 3.94 5.08 11.70
C SER A 50 2.70 4.47 11.05
N PHE A 51 2.87 3.61 10.04
CA PHE A 51 1.74 2.89 9.45
C PHE A 51 1.05 2.03 10.51
N ALA A 52 1.78 1.23 11.29
CA ALA A 52 1.20 0.39 12.35
C ALA A 52 0.36 1.19 13.35
N LYS A 53 0.82 2.40 13.68
CA LYS A 53 0.15 3.29 14.64
C LYS A 53 -1.11 3.92 14.08
N THR A 54 -1.13 4.29 12.79
CA THR A 54 -2.15 5.20 12.25
C THR A 54 -2.94 4.67 11.06
N TYR A 55 -2.73 3.42 10.65
CA TYR A 55 -3.29 2.89 9.40
C TYR A 55 -4.81 3.10 9.23
N LYS A 56 -5.61 2.96 10.30
CA LYS A 56 -7.06 3.25 10.25
C LYS A 56 -7.38 4.74 10.22
N GLY A 57 -6.66 5.55 11.00
CA GLY A 57 -6.93 6.99 11.15
C GLY A 57 -6.60 7.79 9.90
N HIS A 58 -5.59 7.36 9.14
CA HIS A 58 -5.20 7.99 7.88
C HIS A 58 -5.66 7.22 6.62
N GLY A 59 -6.40 6.13 6.79
CA GLY A 59 -6.94 5.33 5.68
C GLY A 59 -5.88 4.56 4.88
N THR A 60 -4.78 4.16 5.50
CA THR A 60 -3.73 3.34 4.87
C THR A 60 -4.23 1.94 4.53
N ASP A 61 -5.09 1.34 5.37
CA ASP A 61 -5.77 0.08 5.06
C ASP A 61 -6.56 0.15 3.76
N VAL A 62 -7.50 1.09 3.71
CA VAL A 62 -8.40 1.26 2.55
C VAL A 62 -7.62 1.70 1.31
N ALA A 63 -6.53 2.45 1.46
CA ALA A 63 -5.65 2.86 0.38
C ALA A 63 -4.92 1.68 -0.27
N ILE A 64 -4.21 0.85 0.51
CA ILE A 64 -3.52 -0.34 -0.02
C ILE A 64 -4.52 -1.27 -0.70
N VAL A 65 -5.66 -1.53 -0.06
CA VAL A 65 -6.70 -2.40 -0.64
C VAL A 65 -7.28 -1.81 -1.92
N GLY A 66 -7.52 -0.50 -1.97
CA GLY A 66 -7.94 0.19 -3.18
C GLY A 66 -6.93 0.03 -4.31
N GLY A 67 -5.64 0.19 -4.02
CA GLY A 67 -4.56 -0.04 -4.98
C GLY A 67 -4.53 -1.47 -5.51
N LEU A 68 -4.71 -2.48 -4.63
CA LEU A 68 -4.79 -3.89 -5.01
C LEU A 68 -5.99 -4.20 -5.91
N MET A 69 -7.06 -3.41 -5.81
CA MET A 69 -8.22 -3.45 -6.71
C MET A 69 -8.02 -2.62 -8.00
N GLY A 70 -6.89 -1.92 -8.13
CA GLY A 70 -6.52 -1.08 -9.27
C GLY A 70 -7.07 0.33 -9.26
N PHE A 71 -7.44 0.86 -8.09
CA PHE A 71 -7.91 2.23 -7.98
C PHE A 71 -6.72 3.19 -7.99
N PRO A 72 -6.71 4.23 -8.85
CA PRO A 72 -5.73 5.30 -8.75
C PRO A 72 -5.91 6.10 -7.44
N THR A 73 -4.90 6.89 -7.07
CA THR A 73 -4.83 7.58 -5.76
C THR A 73 -5.98 8.55 -5.50
N ASP A 74 -6.62 9.07 -6.55
CA ASP A 74 -7.74 10.02 -6.54
C ASP A 74 -9.12 9.35 -6.69
N ASP A 75 -9.17 8.02 -6.75
CA ASP A 75 -10.42 7.30 -6.93
C ASP A 75 -11.33 7.41 -5.69
N SER A 76 -12.52 7.98 -5.90
CA SER A 76 -13.56 8.15 -4.87
C SER A 76 -14.02 6.84 -4.21
N ARG A 77 -13.67 5.67 -4.77
CA ARG A 77 -13.98 4.34 -4.22
C ARG A 77 -12.99 3.90 -3.13
N ILE A 78 -11.81 4.51 -3.01
CA ILE A 78 -10.79 4.14 -2.01
C ILE A 78 -11.39 4.02 -0.59
N PRO A 79 -12.15 4.99 -0.05
CA PRO A 79 -12.71 4.87 1.30
C PRO A 79 -13.67 3.67 1.49
N LYS A 80 -14.17 3.10 0.40
CA LYS A 80 -15.08 1.94 0.37
C LYS A 80 -14.35 0.65 0.01
N ALA A 81 -13.02 0.67 -0.19
CA ALA A 81 -12.25 -0.44 -0.74
C ALA A 81 -12.45 -1.75 0.05
N LEU A 82 -12.43 -1.72 1.39
CA LEU A 82 -12.66 -2.93 2.19
C LEU A 82 -14.04 -3.55 1.98
N LYS A 83 -15.07 -2.70 1.82
CA LYS A 83 -16.43 -3.18 1.53
C LYS A 83 -16.50 -3.79 0.13
N LEU A 84 -15.84 -3.16 -0.85
CA LEU A 84 -15.81 -3.62 -2.24
C LEU A 84 -15.02 -4.92 -2.37
N ALA A 85 -13.86 -5.03 -1.71
CA ALA A 85 -13.04 -6.23 -1.61
C ALA A 85 -13.87 -7.42 -1.09
N LYS A 86 -14.58 -7.22 0.02
CA LYS A 86 -15.47 -8.25 0.56
C LYS A 86 -16.59 -8.64 -0.41
N ALA A 87 -17.16 -7.68 -1.14
CA ALA A 87 -18.25 -7.93 -2.09
C ALA A 87 -17.82 -8.78 -3.29
N ILE A 88 -16.53 -8.75 -3.66
CA ILE A 88 -15.96 -9.56 -4.74
C ILE A 88 -15.22 -10.81 -4.24
N GLY A 89 -15.31 -11.11 -2.94
CA GLY A 89 -14.69 -12.29 -2.34
C GLY A 89 -13.19 -12.17 -2.06
N MET A 90 -12.62 -10.96 -2.09
CA MET A 90 -11.22 -10.73 -1.71
C MET A 90 -11.08 -10.65 -0.19
N ASN A 91 -10.38 -11.61 0.41
CA ASN A 91 -10.09 -11.65 1.83
C ASN A 91 -8.92 -10.71 2.18
N VAL A 92 -9.07 -9.94 3.25
CA VAL A 92 -8.08 -8.95 3.67
C VAL A 92 -7.81 -9.11 5.16
N ASN A 93 -6.59 -9.46 5.51
CA ASN A 93 -6.14 -9.59 6.90
C ASN A 93 -5.15 -8.46 7.22
N PHE A 94 -5.21 -7.97 8.46
CA PHE A 94 -4.34 -6.90 8.92
C PHE A 94 -3.62 -7.30 10.20
N GLN A 95 -2.34 -6.99 10.27
CA GLN A 95 -1.57 -7.08 11.49
C GLN A 95 -0.66 -5.86 11.68
N LYS A 96 -0.39 -5.56 12.94
CA LYS A 96 0.59 -4.55 13.34
C LYS A 96 1.84 -5.27 13.81
N CYS A 97 2.99 -4.79 13.36
CA CYS A 97 4.29 -5.29 13.77
C CYS A 97 4.98 -4.22 14.63
N GLU A 98 5.49 -4.65 15.78
CA GLU A 98 6.22 -3.78 16.72
C GLU A 98 7.74 -3.76 16.45
N GLU A 99 8.21 -4.64 15.56
CA GLU A 99 9.59 -4.71 15.10
C GLU A 99 10.03 -3.41 14.43
N GLU A 100 11.32 -3.07 14.58
CA GLU A 100 11.90 -1.93 13.89
C GLU A 100 11.96 -2.17 12.38
N SER A 101 11.48 -1.20 11.62
CA SER A 101 11.56 -1.17 10.16
C SER A 101 12.47 -0.04 9.70
N GLU A 102 13.16 -0.21 8.56
CA GLU A 102 14.10 0.78 8.02
C GLU A 102 13.45 2.16 7.76
N HIS A 103 12.16 2.16 7.40
CA HIS A 103 11.38 3.37 7.22
C HIS A 103 10.09 3.33 8.06
N PRO A 104 9.62 4.43 8.68
CA PRO A 104 8.44 4.40 9.54
C PRO A 104 7.13 4.13 8.77
N ASN A 105 7.08 4.39 7.48
CA ASN A 105 5.90 4.15 6.64
C ASN A 105 6.10 2.87 5.81
N THR A 106 6.15 1.72 6.47
CA THR A 106 6.43 0.43 5.81
C THR A 106 5.21 -0.50 5.89
N ALA A 107 4.89 -1.15 4.78
CA ALA A 107 3.91 -2.22 4.68
C ALA A 107 4.50 -3.44 3.98
N ARG A 108 4.28 -4.63 4.55
CA ARG A 108 4.55 -5.91 3.90
C ARG A 108 3.23 -6.50 3.44
N LEU A 109 3.17 -6.91 2.19
CA LEU A 109 1.99 -7.50 1.56
C LEU A 109 2.31 -8.93 1.16
N ARG A 110 1.50 -9.88 1.63
CA ARG A 110 1.51 -11.26 1.13
C ARG A 110 0.23 -11.48 0.33
N LEU A 111 0.39 -11.65 -0.98
CA LEU A 111 -0.69 -11.79 -1.96
C LEU A 111 -0.86 -13.25 -2.35
N ILE A 112 -2.12 -13.71 -2.42
CA ILE A 112 -2.44 -15.12 -2.67
C ILE A 112 -3.55 -15.23 -3.72
N LYS A 113 -3.38 -16.15 -4.67
CA LYS A 113 -4.39 -16.52 -5.66
C LYS A 113 -4.26 -17.99 -6.03
N GLY A 114 -5.23 -18.81 -5.63
CA GLY A 114 -5.11 -20.27 -5.74
C GLY A 114 -3.80 -20.79 -5.12
N SER A 115 -2.94 -21.41 -5.92
CA SER A 115 -1.62 -21.88 -5.49
C SER A 115 -0.48 -20.84 -5.61
N ARG A 116 -0.75 -19.69 -6.23
CA ARG A 116 0.25 -18.63 -6.44
C ARG A 116 0.30 -17.74 -5.21
N GLN A 117 1.51 -17.46 -4.75
CA GLN A 117 1.76 -16.46 -3.70
C GLN A 117 2.92 -15.55 -4.09
N MET A 118 2.93 -14.35 -3.55
CA MET A 118 4.02 -13.38 -3.65
C MET A 118 4.07 -12.58 -2.36
N GLU A 119 5.27 -12.31 -1.85
CA GLU A 119 5.48 -11.34 -0.78
C GLU A 119 6.28 -10.14 -1.27
N LEU A 120 5.93 -8.95 -0.80
CA LEU A 120 6.72 -7.75 -1.04
C LEU A 120 6.67 -6.78 0.12
N VAL A 121 7.66 -5.89 0.18
CA VAL A 121 7.73 -4.79 1.14
C VAL A 121 7.76 -3.46 0.39
N GLY A 122 6.83 -2.58 0.74
CA GLY A 122 6.74 -1.23 0.20
C GLY A 122 6.92 -0.18 1.28
N ILE A 123 7.63 0.90 0.96
CA ILE A 123 7.81 2.06 1.83
C ILE A 123 7.23 3.31 1.17
N SER A 124 6.55 4.15 1.95
CA SER A 124 6.12 5.48 1.49
C SER A 124 7.07 6.57 1.99
N ILE A 125 7.90 7.10 1.09
CA ILE A 125 8.95 8.08 1.39
C ILE A 125 8.47 9.54 1.51
N GLY A 126 7.17 9.80 1.33
CA GLY A 126 6.57 11.12 1.46
C GLY A 126 6.21 11.77 0.13
N GLY A 127 5.39 12.82 0.17
CA GLY A 127 4.89 13.49 -1.05
C GLY A 127 4.03 12.59 -1.95
N GLY A 128 3.55 11.44 -1.46
CA GLY A 128 2.85 10.44 -2.27
C GLY A 128 3.77 9.52 -3.08
N MET A 129 5.08 9.63 -2.93
CA MET A 129 6.04 8.69 -3.51
C MET A 129 6.18 7.43 -2.67
N MET A 130 6.49 6.32 -3.32
CA MET A 130 6.77 5.03 -2.70
C MET A 130 7.91 4.30 -3.40
N GLU A 131 8.46 3.31 -2.72
CA GLU A 131 9.46 2.38 -3.25
C GLU A 131 9.09 0.95 -2.82
N ILE A 132 9.33 -0.04 -3.69
CA ILE A 132 9.33 -1.46 -3.31
C ILE A 132 10.76 -1.82 -2.97
N THR A 133 10.99 -2.26 -1.73
CA THR A 133 12.34 -2.55 -1.21
C THR A 133 12.66 -4.03 -1.18
N GLU A 134 11.65 -4.90 -1.19
CA GLU A 134 11.81 -6.35 -1.14
C GLU A 134 10.71 -7.05 -1.93
N ILE A 135 11.07 -8.14 -2.62
CA ILE A 135 10.15 -9.08 -3.28
C ILE A 135 10.63 -10.50 -2.98
N ASP A 136 9.75 -11.36 -2.47
CA ASP A 136 10.01 -12.77 -2.12
C ASP A 136 11.31 -12.97 -1.31
N GLY A 137 11.52 -12.13 -0.29
CA GLY A 137 12.69 -12.17 0.59
C GLY A 137 13.98 -11.60 -0.01
N LYS A 138 13.94 -11.03 -1.22
CA LYS A 138 15.10 -10.43 -1.90
C LYS A 138 14.95 -8.92 -2.00
N ARG A 139 15.99 -8.19 -1.59
CA ARG A 139 16.03 -6.73 -1.77
C ARG A 139 16.08 -6.36 -3.26
N VAL A 140 15.33 -5.33 -3.62
CA VAL A 140 15.35 -4.69 -4.93
C VAL A 140 16.01 -3.32 -4.80
N SER A 141 16.95 -3.01 -5.71
CA SER A 141 17.82 -1.83 -5.70
C SER A 141 17.34 -0.73 -6.65
#